data_AF-A0A838HQJ2-F1
#
_entry.id   AF-A0A838HQJ2-F1
#
_cell.length_a   1.000
_cell.length_b   1.000
_cell.length_c   1.000
_cell.angle_alpha   90.00
_cell.angle_beta   90.00
_cell.angle_gamma   90.00
#
_symmetry.space_group_name_H-M   'P 1'
#
loop_
_entity.id
_entity.type
_entity.pdbx_description
1 polymer ?
#
loop_
_entity_poly.entity_id
_entity_poly.type
_entity_poly.pdbx_seq_one_letter_code
_entity_poly.pdbx_strand_id
1 'polypeptide(L)'
;MPMTHGTKADGTPITDQMVEAMADQAEQGYDVEEMLRRRQRGRPAMGSAASSVESVRLDPELKRDLLLRAAEEHTSVSEIIRSAVRQYLRAS
;
A
#
# COMPACT_ATOMS: atom_id res chain seq x y z
N MET A 1 -34.53 -17.28 -8.15
CA MET A 1 -33.65 -16.11 -7.93
C MET A 1 -32.24 -16.66 -7.87
N PRO A 2 -31.30 -16.24 -8.74
CA PRO A 2 -29.92 -16.72 -8.66
C PRO A 2 -29.36 -16.40 -7.26
N MET A 3 -28.69 -17.35 -6.61
CA MET A 3 -28.12 -17.11 -5.28
C MET A 3 -26.95 -16.14 -5.42
N THR A 4 -26.97 -15.09 -4.61
CA THR A 4 -25.89 -14.08 -4.57
C THR A 4 -25.13 -14.22 -3.27
N HIS A 5 -23.80 -14.32 -3.34
CA HIS A 5 -22.90 -14.57 -2.21
C HIS A 5 -22.36 -13.30 -1.57
N GLY A 6 -22.90 -12.13 -1.92
CA GLY A 6 -22.46 -10.81 -1.45
C GLY A 6 -22.22 -9.84 -2.61
N THR A 7 -21.54 -8.74 -2.32
CA THR A 7 -21.20 -7.70 -3.30
C THR A 7 -19.71 -7.38 -3.25
N LYS A 8 -19.11 -7.13 -4.42
CA LYS A 8 -17.75 -6.60 -4.55
C LYS A 8 -17.67 -5.16 -4.01
N ALA A 9 -16.45 -4.66 -3.85
CA ALA A 9 -16.21 -3.27 -3.42
C ALA A 9 -16.82 -2.22 -4.37
N ASP A 10 -17.07 -2.58 -5.63
CA ASP A 10 -17.75 -1.75 -6.64
C ASP A 10 -19.29 -1.91 -6.64
N GLY A 11 -19.85 -2.70 -5.73
CA GLY A 11 -21.29 -2.97 -5.63
C GLY A 11 -21.80 -4.09 -6.53
N THR A 12 -20.96 -4.71 -7.35
CA THR A 12 -21.36 -5.82 -8.24
C THR A 12 -21.74 -7.06 -7.42
N PRO A 13 -22.93 -7.65 -7.62
CA PRO A 13 -23.33 -8.89 -6.94
C PRO A 13 -22.44 -10.07 -7.35
N ILE A 14 -22.02 -10.87 -6.37
CA ILE A 14 -21.26 -12.10 -6.59
C ILE A 14 -22.26 -13.21 -6.88
N THR A 15 -22.24 -13.76 -8.09
CA THR A 15 -23.14 -14.83 -8.53
C THR A 15 -22.51 -16.21 -8.33
N ASP A 16 -23.33 -17.27 -8.32
CA ASP A 16 -22.86 -18.67 -8.30
C ASP A 16 -21.82 -18.96 -9.39
N GLN A 17 -22.06 -18.47 -10.62
CA GLN A 17 -21.15 -18.66 -11.74
C GLN A 17 -19.79 -18.01 -11.51
N MET A 18 -19.75 -16.86 -10.83
CA MET A 18 -18.50 -16.19 -10.49
C MET A 18 -17.73 -16.96 -9.41
N VAL A 19 -18.45 -17.56 -8.45
CA VAL A 19 -17.83 -18.41 -7.42
C VAL A 19 -17.22 -19.66 -8.05
N GLU A 20 -17.95 -20.32 -8.95
CA GLU A 20 -17.46 -21.51 -9.67
C GLU A 20 -16.20 -21.18 -10.48
N ALA A 21 -16.22 -20.09 -11.24
CA ALA A 21 -15.06 -19.64 -12.01
C ALA A 21 -13.85 -19.31 -11.12
N MET A 22 -14.07 -18.77 -9.91
CA MET A 22 -13.00 -18.52 -8.94
C MET A 22 -12.47 -19.82 -8.32
N ALA A 23 -13.34 -20.82 -8.10
CA ALA A 23 -12.95 -22.14 -7.61
C ALA A 23 -12.09 -22.87 -8.66
N ASP A 24 -12.53 -22.91 -9.92
CA ASP A 24 -11.77 -23.47 -11.05
C ASP A 24 -10.38 -22.83 -11.18
N GLN A 25 -10.31 -21.50 -11.06
CA GLN A 25 -9.04 -20.77 -11.10
C GLN A 25 -8.12 -21.13 -9.92
N ALA A 26 -8.69 -21.35 -8.74
CA ALA A 26 -7.92 -21.76 -7.57
C ALA A 26 -7.38 -23.19 -7.72
N GLU A 27 -8.17 -24.11 -8.27
CA GLU A 27 -7.80 -25.51 -8.51
C GLU A 27 -6.76 -25.67 -9.63
N GLN A 28 -6.84 -24.87 -10.69
CA GLN A 28 -5.82 -24.81 -11.75
C GLN A 28 -4.45 -24.41 -11.21
N GLY A 29 -4.43 -23.64 -10.11
CA GLY A 29 -3.22 -23.11 -9.51
C GLY A 29 -2.58 -21.98 -10.33
N TYR A 30 -1.69 -21.23 -9.68
CA TYR A 30 -0.94 -20.16 -10.35
C TYR A 30 0.46 -20.66 -10.73
N ASP A 31 0.96 -20.24 -11.90
CA ASP A 31 2.35 -20.46 -12.27
C ASP A 31 3.26 -19.68 -11.32
N VAL A 32 3.88 -20.42 -10.40
CA VAL A 32 4.78 -19.88 -9.38
C VAL A 32 6.02 -19.26 -10.02
N GLU A 33 6.54 -19.81 -11.13
CA GLU A 33 7.69 -19.23 -11.81
C GLU A 33 7.34 -17.89 -12.45
N GLU A 34 6.17 -17.79 -13.07
CA GLU A 34 5.70 -16.54 -13.64
C GLU A 34 5.47 -15.47 -12.55
N MET A 35 4.86 -15.84 -11.43
CA MET A 35 4.67 -14.94 -10.28
C MET A 35 6.01 -14.45 -9.70
N LEU A 36 7.00 -15.34 -9.59
CA LEU A 36 8.34 -14.99 -9.12
C LEU A 36 9.09 -14.09 -10.11
N ARG A 37 8.89 -14.27 -11.42
CA ARG A 37 9.47 -13.41 -12.47
C ARG A 37 8.83 -12.02 -12.52
N ARG A 38 7.51 -11.93 -12.33
CA ARG A 38 6.74 -10.67 -12.33
C ARG A 38 7.03 -9.81 -11.10
N ARG A 39 7.39 -10.42 -9.97
CA ARG A 39 7.86 -9.68 -8.80
C ARG A 39 9.30 -9.24 -9.02
N GLN A 40 9.49 -7.99 -9.42
CA GLN A 40 10.72 -7.27 -9.09
C GLN A 40 11.06 -7.57 -7.62
N ARG A 41 12.24 -8.11 -7.35
CA ARG A 41 12.63 -8.65 -6.05
C ARG A 41 12.41 -7.61 -4.96
N GLY A 42 11.56 -7.92 -3.97
CA GLY A 42 11.42 -7.13 -2.73
C GLY A 42 10.39 -6.00 -2.77
N ARG A 43 10.35 -5.23 -1.68
CA ARG A 43 9.52 -4.02 -1.57
C ARG A 43 10.02 -2.99 -2.59
N PRO A 44 9.13 -2.33 -3.35
CA PRO A 44 9.52 -1.28 -4.28
C PRO A 44 10.45 -0.26 -3.62
N ALA A 45 11.53 0.10 -4.32
CA ALA A 45 12.46 1.15 -3.90
C ALA A 45 11.71 2.49 -3.79
N MET A 46 11.99 3.28 -2.75
CA MET A 46 11.58 4.69 -2.74
C MET A 46 12.73 5.53 -3.31
N GLY A 47 12.73 5.73 -4.63
CA GLY A 47 13.78 6.47 -5.35
C GLY A 47 14.73 5.54 -6.11
N SER A 48 16.02 5.89 -6.12
CA SER A 48 17.06 5.17 -6.89
C SER A 48 17.53 3.85 -6.26
N ALA A 49 17.20 3.60 -4.98
CA ALA A 49 17.61 2.41 -4.24
C ALA A 49 16.62 2.09 -3.09
N ALA A 50 16.84 0.95 -2.43
CA ALA A 50 16.10 0.60 -1.22
C ALA A 50 16.29 1.68 -0.14
N SER A 51 15.21 2.04 0.55
CA SER A 51 15.23 3.04 1.61
C SER A 51 15.86 2.47 2.88
N SER A 52 16.77 3.21 3.53
CA SER A 52 17.22 2.93 4.89
C SER A 52 16.26 3.53 5.92
N VAL A 53 16.23 2.94 7.12
CA VAL A 53 15.46 3.47 8.26
C VAL A 53 16.43 4.14 9.20
N GLU A 54 16.35 5.47 9.27
CA GLU A 54 17.15 6.28 10.20
C GLU A 54 16.32 6.58 11.47
N SER A 55 16.88 6.31 12.65
CA SER A 55 16.23 6.60 13.93
C SER A 55 16.48 8.04 14.37
N VAL A 56 15.42 8.84 14.47
CA VAL A 56 15.48 10.24 14.95
C VAL A 56 14.68 10.40 16.24
N ARG A 57 15.25 11.09 17.23
CA ARG A 57 14.54 11.46 18.46
C ARG A 57 13.74 12.73 18.21
N LEU A 58 12.43 12.65 18.40
CA LEU A 58 11.52 13.78 18.33
C LEU A 58 11.01 14.05 19.74
N ASP A 59 10.90 15.32 20.12
CA ASP A 59 10.20 15.67 21.34
C ASP A 59 8.69 15.35 21.20
N PRO A 60 7.97 15.19 22.32
CA PRO A 60 6.56 14.80 22.28
C PRO A 60 5.64 15.80 21.56
N GLU A 61 5.96 17.10 21.64
CA GLU A 61 5.15 18.16 21.02
C GLU A 61 5.31 18.12 19.50
N LEU A 62 6.55 18.04 19.01
CA LEU A 62 6.82 17.88 17.58
C LEU A 62 6.20 16.61 17.01
N LYS A 63 6.23 15.50 17.75
CA LYS A 63 5.57 14.26 17.32
C LYS A 63 4.05 14.45 17.20
N ARG A 64 3.43 15.15 18.15
CA ARG A 64 1.99 15.44 18.11
C ARG A 64 1.65 16.29 16.90
N ASP A 65 2.41 17.35 16.66
CA ASP A 65 2.16 18.29 15.58
C ASP A 65 2.33 17.62 14.20
N LEU A 66 3.31 16.70 14.07
CA LEU A 66 3.44 15.85 12.89
C LEU A 66 2.24 14.92 12.66
N LEU A 67 1.67 14.35 13.72
CA LEU A 67 0.49 13.49 13.63
C LEU A 67 -0.75 14.28 13.21
N LEU A 68 -0.96 15.47 13.79
CA LEU A 68 -2.06 16.36 13.42
C LEU A 68 -1.96 16.73 11.94
N ARG A 69 -0.79 17.17 11.51
CA ARG A 69 -0.55 17.54 10.11
C ARG A 69 -0.74 16.38 9.14
N ALA A 70 -0.28 15.18 9.50
CA ALA A 70 -0.48 13.98 8.69
C ALA A 70 -1.98 13.64 8.53
N ALA A 71 -2.78 13.84 9.59
CA ALA A 71 -4.21 13.64 9.55
C ALA A 71 -4.92 14.67 8.68
N GLU A 72 -4.55 15.95 8.77
CA GLU A 72 -5.08 17.04 7.95
C GLU A 72 -4.76 16.86 6.46
N GLU A 73 -3.53 16.44 6.14
CA GLU A 73 -3.06 16.25 4.76
C GLU A 73 -3.41 14.85 4.19
N HIS A 74 -4.14 14.01 4.95
CA HIS A 74 -4.47 12.63 4.60
C HIS A 74 -3.27 11.81 4.10
N THR A 75 -2.12 12.00 4.76
CA THR A 75 -0.85 11.35 4.39
C THR A 75 -0.18 10.69 5.59
N SER A 76 0.95 10.03 5.37
CA SER A 76 1.73 9.42 6.44
C SER A 76 2.70 10.42 7.09
N VAL A 77 2.96 10.25 8.39
CA VAL A 77 4.00 11.01 9.10
C VAL A 77 5.35 10.95 8.39
N SER A 78 5.73 9.77 7.87
CA SER A 78 6.97 9.60 7.13
C SER A 78 7.02 10.44 5.85
N GLU A 79 5.88 10.68 5.19
CA GLU A 79 5.83 11.54 3.99
C GLU A 79 5.97 13.01 4.35
N ILE A 80 5.33 13.46 5.44
CA ILE A 80 5.51 14.80 5.98
C ILE A 80 6.99 15.06 6.30
N ILE A 81 7.64 14.12 7.01
CA ILE A 81 9.07 14.22 7.35
C ILE A 81 9.93 14.28 6.08
N ARG A 82 9.72 13.39 5.11
CA ARG A 82 10.47 13.40 3.83
C ARG A 82 10.25 14.68 3.05
N SER A 83 9.04 15.24 3.05
CA SER A 83 8.74 16.52 2.42
C SER A 83 9.50 17.66 3.08
N ALA A 84 9.46 17.74 4.42
CA ALA A 84 10.17 18.76 5.18
C ALA A 84 11.69 18.73 4.92
N VAL A 85 12.30 17.55 4.95
CA VAL A 85 13.75 17.38 4.65
C VAL A 85 14.07 17.81 3.21
N ARG A 86 13.26 17.43 2.22
CA ARG A 86 13.45 17.86 0.83
C ARG A 86 13.35 19.38 0.68
N GLN A 87 12.40 20.02 1.37
CA GLN A 87 12.23 21.48 1.34
C GLN A 87 13.43 22.18 1.99
N TYR A 88 13.87 21.71 3.15
CA TYR A 88 15.05 22.25 3.84
C TYR A 88 16.31 22.19 2.98
N LEU A 89 16.58 21.05 2.34
CA LEU A 89 17.74 20.86 1.45
C LEU A 89 17.67 21.67 0.14
N ARG A 90 16.48 22.09 -0.30
CA ARG A 90 16.32 22.96 -1.49
C ARG A 90 16.45 24.44 -1.16
N ALA A 91 16.13 24.82 0.07
CA ALA A 91 16.22 26.19 0.55
C ALA A 91 17.62 26.55 1.11
N SER A 92 18.48 25.55 1.27
CA SER A 92 19.90 25.68 1.66
C SER A 92 20.79 25.76 0.43
#